data_AF-R6PRD7-F1
#
_entry.id   AF-R6PRD7-F1
#
_cell.length_a   1.000
_cell.length_b   1.000
_cell.length_c   1.000
_cell.angle_alpha   90.00
_cell.angle_beta   90.00
_cell.angle_gamma   90.00
#
_symmetry.space_group_name_H-M   'P 1'
#
loop_
_entity.id
_entity.type
_entity.pdbx_description
1 polymer ?
#
loop_
_entity_poly.entity_id
_entity_poly.type
_entity_poly.pdbx_seq_one_letter_code
_entity_poly.pdbx_strand_id
1 'polypeptide(L)' 'MRILEHYWMSNKDWWYRDKNLVPRLKEDAPPEAQESYKRYLEQMKKDIS' A
#
# COMPACT_ATOMS: atom_id res chain seq x y z
N MET A 1 8.80 -9.22 -12.47
CA MET A 1 7.87 -8.07 -12.42
C MET A 1 6.68 -8.46 -11.55
N ARG A 2 6.68 -8.00 -10.29
CA ARG A 2 5.68 -8.35 -9.27
C ARG A 2 4.48 -7.41 -9.42
N ILE A 3 3.58 -7.75 -10.35
CA ILE A 3 2.40 -6.95 -10.70
C ILE A 3 1.34 -6.91 -9.57
N LEU A 4 1.48 -7.74 -8.53
CA LEU A 4 0.50 -7.86 -7.44
C LEU A 4 0.69 -6.89 -6.26
N GLU A 5 1.80 -6.15 -6.20
CA GLU A 5 2.19 -5.41 -4.97
C GLU A 5 1.69 -3.96 -4.91
N HIS A 6 1.07 -3.49 -5.99
CA HIS A 6 0.57 -2.13 -6.12
C HIS A 6 -0.94 -2.08 -6.37
N TYR A 7 -1.69 -3.13 -6.05
CA TYR A 7 -3.15 -3.09 -6.17
C TYR A 7 -3.74 -1.94 -5.33
N TRP A 8 -3.18 -1.73 -4.14
CA TRP A 8 -3.50 -0.59 -3.29
C TRP A 8 -3.18 0.77 -3.93
N MET A 9 -2.22 0.83 -4.86
CA MET A 9 -1.83 2.04 -5.60
C MET A 9 -2.62 2.20 -6.91
N SER A 10 -3.32 1.17 -7.39
CA SER A 10 -4.09 1.19 -8.64
C SER A 10 -5.20 2.24 -8.66
N ASN A 11 -5.76 2.59 -7.50
CA ASN A 11 -6.73 3.66 -7.37
C ASN A 11 -6.23 4.73 -6.41
N LYS A 12 -6.09 5.96 -6.91
CA LYS A 12 -5.71 7.13 -6.10
C LYS A 12 -6.75 7.51 -5.05
N ASP A 13 -7.97 6.98 -5.13
CA ASP A 13 -8.98 7.23 -4.11
C ASP A 13 -8.78 6.38 -2.84
N TRP A 14 -8.11 5.23 -2.98
CA TRP A 14 -7.90 4.30 -1.87
C TRP A 14 -6.76 4.72 -0.95
N TRP A 15 -5.86 5.58 -1.41
CA TRP A 15 -4.68 5.97 -0.66
C TRP A 15 -4.36 7.45 -0.84
N TYR A 16 -3.74 8.03 0.18
CA TYR A 16 -3.24 9.40 0.15
C TYR A 16 -1.82 9.44 0.69
N ARG A 17 -1.08 10.50 0.37
CA ARG A 17 0.21 10.74 1.01
C ARG A 17 0.00 11.65 2.20
N ASP A 18 0.46 11.19 3.36
CA ASP A 18 0.53 12.02 4.55
C ASP A 18 1.60 13.13 4.37
N LYS A 19 1.67 14.10 5.28
CA LYS A 19 2.62 15.22 5.23
C LYS A 19 4.09 14.76 5.19
N ASN A 20 4.35 13.54 5.66
CA ASN A 20 5.66 12.90 5.64
C ASN A 20 5.96 12.11 4.35
N LEU A 21 5.17 12.31 3.29
CA LEU A 21 5.22 11.56 2.02
C LEU A 21 4.98 10.04 2.17
N VAL A 22 4.51 9.61 3.34
CA VAL A 22 4.17 8.21 3.61
C VAL A 22 2.83 7.89 2.94
N PRO A 23 2.77 6.87 2.06
CA PRO A 23 1.50 6.40 1.51
C PRO A 23 0.67 5.78 2.63
N ARG A 24 -0.54 6.31 2.87
CA ARG A 24 -1.52 5.82 3.82
C ARG A 24 -2.76 5.36 3.08
N LEU A 25 -3.26 4.17 3.43
CA LEU A 25 -4.54 3.70 2.91
C LEU A 25 -5.70 4.34 3.68
N LYS A 26 -6.77 4.70 2.98
CA LYS A 26 -8.04 5.07 3.60
C LYS A 26 -8.70 3.80 4.15
N GLU A 27 -9.44 3.93 5.25
CA GLU A 27 -10.22 2.83 5.84
C GLU A 27 -11.37 2.39 4.92
N ASP A 28 -11.82 3.29 4.04
CA ASP A 28 -12.82 3.05 3.01
C ASP A 28 -12.31 2.19 1.82
N ALA A 29 -10.98 1.96 1.75
CA ALA A 29 -10.40 1.16 0.69
C ALA A 29 -10.85 -0.31 0.78
N PRO A 30 -11.04 -0.99 -0.37
CA PRO A 30 -11.47 -2.39 -0.39
C PRO A 30 -10.48 -3.29 0.36
N PRO A 31 -10.96 -4.41 0.94
CA PRO A 31 -10.12 -5.31 1.73
C PRO A 31 -8.93 -5.87 0.93
N GLU A 32 -9.10 -6.06 -0.38
CA GLU A 32 -8.02 -6.47 -1.29
C GLU A 32 -6.88 -5.43 -1.36
N ALA A 33 -7.20 -4.14 -1.33
CA ALA A 33 -6.22 -3.07 -1.28
C ALA A 33 -5.52 -3.01 0.10
N GLN A 34 -6.25 -3.24 1.19
CA GLN A 34 -5.66 -3.31 2.52
C GLN A 34 -4.67 -4.47 2.64
N GLU A 35 -5.03 -5.64 2.12
CA GLU A 35 -4.13 -6.80 2.13
C GLU A 35 -2.89 -6.56 1.26
N SER A 36 -3.05 -5.96 0.07
CA SER A 36 -1.94 -5.58 -0.81
C SER A 36 -0.99 -4.59 -0.13
N TYR A 37 -1.51 -3.57 0.57
CA TYR A 37 -0.71 -2.60 1.32
C TYR A 37 0.04 -3.24 2.50
N LYS A 38 -0.59 -4.18 3.21
CA LYS A 38 0.07 -4.93 4.29
C LYS A 38 1.28 -5.71 3.79
N ARG A 39 1.13 -6.42 2.64
CA ARG A 39 2.25 -7.14 2.00
C ARG A 39 3.37 -6.20 1.58
N TYR A 40 3.05 -5.03 1.04
CA TYR A 40 4.03 -4.00 0.70
C TYR A 40 4.84 -3.55 1.93
N LEU A 41 4.19 -3.30 3.07
CA LEU A 41 4.86 -2.95 4.32
C LEU A 41 5.77 -4.09 4.83
N GLU A 42 5.31 -5.34 4.75
CA GLU A 42 6.11 -6.51 5.12
C GLU A 42 7.36 -6.66 4.24
N GLN A 43 7.26 -6.33 2.95
CA GLN A 43 8.40 -6.35 2.04
C GLN A 43 9.40 -5.23 2.30
N MET A 44 8.93 -4.00 2.53
CA MET A 44 9.84 -2.91 2.91
C MET A 44 10.59 -3.22 4.21
N LYS A 45 9.94 -3.90 5.18
CA LYS A 45 10.63 -4.37 6.38
C LYS A 45 11.69 -5.43 6.09
N LYS A 46 11.44 -6.33 5.13
CA LYS A 46 12.37 -7.39 4.75
C LYS A 46 13.60 -6.88 3.99
N ASP A 47 13.43 -5.84 3.18
CA ASP A 47 14.52 -5.27 2.35
C ASP A 47 15.54 -4.46 3.18
N ILE A 48 15.16 -4.04 4.39
CA ILE A 48 16.01 -3.28 5.33
C ILE A 48 16.87 -4.20 6.23
N SER A 49 16.75 -5.53 6.11
CA SER A 49 17.40 -6.50 7.02
C SER A 49 18.67 -7.14 6.45
#